data_AF-A0A9D6ZBF8-F1
#
_entry.id   AF-A0A9D6ZBF8-F1
#
_cell.length_a   1.000
_cell.length_b   1.000
_cell.length_c   1.000
_cell.angle_alpha   90.00
_cell.angle_beta   90.00
_cell.angle_gamma   90.00
#
_symmetry.space_group_name_H-M   'P 1'
#
loop_
_entity.id
_entity.type
_entity.pdbx_description
1 polymer ?
#
loop_
_entity_poly.entity_id
_entity_poly.type
_entity_poly.pdbx_seq_one_letter_code
_entity_poly.pdbx_strand_id
1 'polypeptide(L)'
;MRGFISIVLVIFLAVIGFMCIAAAYLMMVGGEQNLNTLSATQAFYVAEGGMWRAMRLLSTPLLPGRYRCTDFSLEDTTTLAEVGAYRVKQQGGIMYSSVPSQLSITSSVGATTLYVNSTAGLPSSGRVLIDHEAVDYQGLTVSTLERVTRGVDGTLASVHIAGTPLGQFQCELQSQGSVPSLSSPKGVARVYAGIQLQEGWAVGKGTLLRWNQPIELAWNGLSGTNATQGLNGVSALSYADVWAVGSTENSQFLSMHWNGSTWSVFAASSVIKVPMRAVFCNRMTDCWAVGDSSTFAFYAGGTWLTILNPALKAAPYNSVYCNGSNDCWAVGKGKNFARYTGGASWSSFPTPGPNVSYQGVYCNGGNDCWAVGDKQGGRDVFLHWDGAGWSQNNSNPMPAAQLNAVTCTASNDCWAVGEKSGANAVLVHWDGARWGGQVVNTGGQSLLGVDCFNASDCWAVGEHGIRLHWDGSAWSVFSPAIAGAVDLKGVALVGSYLKPISFWQV
;
A
#
# COMPACT_ATOMS: atom_id res chain seq x y z
N MET A 1 -39.92 85.21 5.53
CA MET A 1 -40.01 84.03 4.65
C MET A 1 -38.72 83.70 3.90
N ARG A 2 -38.01 84.68 3.31
CA ARG A 2 -36.76 84.42 2.54
C ARG A 2 -35.63 83.75 3.34
N GLY A 3 -35.38 84.17 4.59
CA GLY A 3 -34.33 83.56 5.44
C GLY A 3 -34.58 82.10 5.84
N PHE A 4 -35.85 81.71 6.07
CA PHE A 4 -36.22 80.33 6.38
C PHE A 4 -36.01 79.40 5.19
N ILE A 5 -36.38 79.85 3.98
CA ILE A 5 -36.16 79.09 2.74
C ILE A 5 -34.66 78.90 2.47
N SER A 6 -33.82 79.91 2.72
CA SER A 6 -32.37 79.78 2.57
C SER A 6 -31.74 78.80 3.56
N ILE A 7 -32.20 78.77 4.82
CA ILE A 7 -31.71 77.81 5.83
C ILE A 7 -32.14 76.38 5.47
N VAL A 8 -33.40 76.18 5.08
CA VAL A 8 -33.91 74.87 4.66
C VAL A 8 -33.17 74.37 3.42
N LEU A 9 -32.86 75.24 2.45
CA LEU A 9 -32.08 74.89 1.26
C LEU A 9 -30.65 74.45 1.61
N VAL A 10 -29.97 75.17 2.52
CA VAL A 10 -28.61 74.81 2.95
C VAL A 10 -28.60 73.48 3.69
N ILE A 11 -29.56 73.23 4.58
CA ILE A 11 -29.72 71.94 5.27
C ILE A 11 -30.00 70.83 4.26
N PHE A 12 -30.89 71.06 3.30
CA PHE A 12 -31.24 70.09 2.26
C PHE A 12 -30.03 69.74 1.37
N LEU A 13 -29.23 70.74 0.97
CA LEU A 13 -27.98 70.52 0.23
C LEU A 13 -26.93 69.77 1.05
N ALA A 14 -26.82 70.05 2.36
CA ALA A 14 -25.92 69.32 3.25
C ALA A 14 -26.34 67.85 3.43
N VAL A 15 -27.64 67.57 3.56
CA VAL A 15 -28.17 66.20 3.65
C VAL A 15 -27.95 65.45 2.34
N ILE A 16 -28.21 66.07 1.17
CA ILE A 16 -27.91 65.45 -0.13
C ILE A 16 -26.41 65.17 -0.27
N GLY A 17 -25.55 66.12 0.11
CA GLY A 17 -24.10 65.93 0.10
C GLY A 17 -23.68 64.73 0.96
N PHE A 18 -24.22 64.61 2.18
CA PHE A 18 -23.97 63.48 3.06
C PHE A 18 -24.47 62.15 2.47
N MET A 19 -25.68 62.12 1.91
CA MET A 19 -26.22 60.91 1.27
C MET A 19 -25.39 60.47 0.06
N CYS A 20 -24.92 61.40 -0.77
CA CYS A 20 -24.06 61.10 -1.92
C CYS A 20 -22.71 60.51 -1.47
N ILE A 21 -22.10 61.06 -0.41
CA ILE A 21 -20.86 60.54 0.17
C ILE A 21 -21.09 59.14 0.75
N ALA A 22 -22.18 58.94 1.50
CA ALA A 22 -22.52 57.64 2.06
C ALA A 22 -22.79 56.59 0.98
N ALA A 23 -23.49 56.94 -0.10
CA ALA A 23 -23.73 56.05 -1.23
C ALA A 23 -22.44 55.69 -1.97
N ALA A 24 -21.57 56.67 -2.24
CA ALA A 24 -20.26 56.42 -2.86
C ALA A 24 -19.38 55.51 -1.98
N TYR A 25 -19.38 55.76 -0.67
CA TYR A 25 -18.67 54.93 0.31
C TYR A 25 -19.20 53.49 0.31
N LEU A 26 -20.52 53.27 0.36
CA LEU A 26 -21.11 51.94 0.32
C LEU A 26 -20.83 51.19 -0.99
N MET A 27 -20.83 51.88 -2.13
CA MET A 27 -20.46 51.28 -3.43
C MET A 27 -18.99 50.90 -3.49
N MET A 28 -18.10 51.73 -2.95
CA MET A 28 -16.67 51.42 -2.87
C MET A 28 -16.40 50.22 -1.95
N VAL A 29 -16.96 50.23 -0.74
CA VAL A 29 -16.80 49.12 0.22
C VAL A 29 -17.40 47.83 -0.32
N GLY A 30 -18.60 47.88 -0.93
CA GLY A 30 -19.21 46.71 -1.55
C GLY A 30 -18.41 46.20 -2.75
N GLY A 31 -17.83 47.10 -3.55
CA GLY A 31 -16.93 46.76 -4.65
C GLY A 31 -15.64 46.07 -4.17
N GLU A 32 -15.01 46.61 -3.13
CA GLU A 32 -13.83 46.02 -2.51
C GLU A 32 -14.11 44.64 -1.92
N GLN A 33 -15.24 44.47 -1.22
CA GLN A 33 -15.63 43.16 -0.69
C GLN A 33 -15.81 42.12 -1.82
N ASN A 34 -16.51 42.47 -2.89
CA ASN A 34 -16.70 41.58 -4.04
C ASN A 34 -15.38 41.21 -4.72
N LEU A 35 -14.48 42.18 -4.90
CA LEU A 35 -13.15 41.95 -5.49
C LEU A 35 -12.27 41.08 -4.58
N ASN A 36 -12.34 41.28 -3.26
CA ASN A 36 -11.62 40.47 -2.28
C ASN A 36 -12.13 39.03 -2.28
N THR A 37 -13.46 38.81 -2.31
CA THR A 37 -14.05 37.47 -2.41
C THR A 37 -13.65 36.78 -3.71
N LEU A 38 -13.74 37.48 -4.85
CA LEU A 38 -13.32 36.93 -6.15
C LEU A 38 -11.83 36.54 -6.13
N SER A 39 -10.98 37.42 -5.60
CA SER A 39 -9.53 37.17 -5.49
C SER A 39 -9.22 35.98 -4.58
N ALA A 40 -9.94 35.83 -3.47
CA ALA A 40 -9.80 34.70 -2.55
C ALA A 40 -10.24 33.37 -3.20
N THR A 41 -11.41 33.35 -3.86
CA THR A 41 -11.90 32.16 -4.57
C THR A 41 -10.95 31.75 -5.71
N GLN A 42 -10.45 32.71 -6.48
CA GLN A 42 -9.49 32.41 -7.54
C GLN A 42 -8.15 31.90 -6.97
N ALA A 43 -7.64 32.49 -5.89
CA ALA A 43 -6.44 32.00 -5.21
C ALA A 43 -6.62 30.57 -4.68
N PHE A 44 -7.83 30.21 -4.21
CA PHE A 44 -8.16 28.86 -3.78
C PHE A 44 -8.07 27.84 -4.91
N TYR A 45 -8.70 28.10 -6.06
CA TYR A 45 -8.62 27.19 -7.21
C TYR A 45 -7.19 27.06 -7.76
N VAL A 46 -6.40 28.14 -7.71
CA VAL A 46 -4.97 28.10 -8.05
C VAL A 46 -4.19 27.21 -7.07
N ALA A 47 -4.51 27.29 -5.77
CA ALA A 47 -3.92 26.42 -4.75
C ALA A 47 -4.30 24.94 -4.99
N GLU A 48 -5.57 24.64 -5.27
CA GLU A 48 -6.02 23.29 -5.61
C GLU A 48 -5.30 22.74 -6.84
N GLY A 49 -5.16 23.52 -7.91
CA GLY A 49 -4.43 23.11 -9.11
C GLY A 49 -2.98 22.74 -8.81
N GLY A 50 -2.31 23.51 -7.94
CA GLY A 50 -0.98 23.18 -7.44
C GLY A 50 -0.96 21.86 -6.66
N MET A 51 -1.95 21.63 -5.81
CA MET A 51 -2.07 20.38 -5.04
C MET A 51 -2.25 19.17 -5.95
N TRP A 52 -3.17 19.25 -6.92
CA TRP A 52 -3.40 18.17 -7.89
C TRP A 52 -2.15 17.83 -8.71
N ARG A 53 -1.36 18.85 -9.11
CA ARG A 53 -0.08 18.59 -9.80
C ARG A 53 0.90 17.86 -8.89
N ALA A 54 1.07 18.30 -7.65
CA ALA A 54 2.02 17.68 -6.73
C ALA A 54 1.66 16.23 -6.42
N MET A 55 0.38 15.98 -6.15
CA MET A 55 -0.16 14.64 -6.04
C MET A 55 0.16 13.78 -7.26
N ARG A 56 -0.10 14.33 -8.45
CA ARG A 56 0.18 13.65 -9.71
C ARG A 56 1.66 13.29 -9.83
N LEU A 57 2.59 14.16 -9.45
CA LEU A 57 4.04 13.90 -9.52
C LEU A 57 4.52 12.81 -8.54
N LEU A 58 3.87 12.70 -7.37
CA LEU A 58 4.11 11.63 -6.42
C LEU A 58 3.54 10.28 -6.89
N SER A 59 2.50 10.31 -7.74
CA SER A 59 1.81 9.10 -8.22
C SER A 59 2.18 8.68 -9.65
N THR A 60 2.61 9.61 -10.51
CA THR A 60 2.84 9.43 -11.96
C THR A 60 3.99 10.36 -12.37
N PRO A 61 5.16 9.86 -12.78
CA PRO A 61 5.37 8.92 -13.90
C PRO A 61 5.99 7.59 -13.43
N LEU A 62 6.52 6.80 -14.39
CA LEU A 62 7.46 5.69 -14.15
C LEU A 62 8.38 5.98 -12.95
N LEU A 63 8.74 4.97 -12.15
CA LEU A 63 9.63 5.16 -10.99
C LEU A 63 10.84 6.09 -11.23
N PRO A 64 11.54 6.06 -12.38
CA PRO A 64 12.66 6.97 -12.66
C PRO A 64 12.29 8.46 -12.71
N GLY A 65 11.03 8.81 -12.96
CA GLY A 65 10.54 10.20 -13.02
C GLY A 65 9.62 10.59 -11.88
N ARG A 66 9.32 9.67 -10.94
CA ARG A 66 8.46 9.93 -9.79
C ARG A 66 9.18 10.89 -8.84
N TYR A 67 8.48 11.94 -8.40
CA TYR A 67 9.04 12.84 -7.40
C TYR A 67 9.10 12.14 -6.06
N ARG A 68 10.12 12.46 -5.26
CA ARG A 68 10.15 12.12 -3.84
C ARG A 68 9.37 13.17 -3.08
N CYS A 69 8.75 12.79 -1.97
CA CYS A 69 8.11 13.77 -1.09
C CYS A 69 9.08 14.86 -0.66
N THR A 70 10.32 14.46 -0.37
CA THR A 70 11.44 15.36 -0.02
C THR A 70 11.86 16.33 -1.14
N ASP A 71 11.52 16.08 -2.40
CA ASP A 71 11.82 16.99 -3.51
C ASP A 71 10.97 18.28 -3.46
N PHE A 72 9.81 18.25 -2.80
CA PHE A 72 8.98 19.44 -2.57
C PHE A 72 9.53 20.38 -1.49
N SER A 73 10.73 20.13 -0.95
CA SER A 73 11.37 21.02 0.02
C SER A 73 11.86 22.35 -0.58
N LEU A 74 12.04 22.44 -1.92
CA LEU A 74 12.58 23.63 -2.62
C LEU A 74 11.53 24.62 -3.16
N GLU A 75 10.26 24.54 -2.72
CA GLU A 75 9.16 25.41 -3.16
C GLU A 75 8.95 25.42 -4.70
N ASP A 76 8.34 24.36 -5.24
CA ASP A 76 7.98 24.31 -6.67
C ASP A 76 6.94 25.40 -6.95
N THR A 77 7.39 26.44 -7.66
CA THR A 77 6.61 27.63 -7.96
C THR A 77 6.29 27.67 -9.44
N THR A 78 5.00 27.82 -9.77
CA THR A 78 4.54 27.93 -11.15
C THR A 78 3.63 29.13 -11.30
N THR A 79 3.91 29.95 -12.30
CA THR A 79 3.08 31.10 -12.69
C THR A 79 2.16 30.69 -13.83
N LEU A 80 0.87 30.93 -13.65
CA LEU A 80 -0.17 30.75 -14.66
C LEU A 80 -0.52 32.13 -15.20
N ALA A 81 -0.09 32.43 -16.43
CA ALA A 81 -0.36 33.71 -17.06
C ALA A 81 -1.84 34.08 -16.96
N GLU A 82 -2.13 35.31 -16.55
CA GLU A 82 -3.49 35.86 -16.41
C GLU A 82 -4.37 35.22 -15.31
N VAL A 83 -3.93 34.14 -14.67
CA VAL A 83 -4.71 33.41 -13.65
C VAL A 83 -4.14 33.57 -12.25
N GLY A 84 -2.82 33.51 -12.06
CA GLY A 84 -2.23 33.51 -10.72
C GLY A 84 -0.87 32.83 -10.66
N ALA A 85 -0.44 32.48 -9.46
CA ALA A 85 0.69 31.58 -9.25
C ALA A 85 0.43 30.69 -8.04
N TYR A 86 0.94 29.46 -8.10
CA TYR A 86 0.96 28.56 -6.95
C TYR A 86 2.38 28.16 -6.60
N ARG A 87 2.52 27.77 -5.34
CA ARG A 87 3.72 27.20 -4.75
C ARG A 87 3.33 25.94 -3.99
N VAL A 88 4.01 24.83 -4.23
CA VAL A 88 3.86 23.62 -3.42
C VAL A 88 5.11 23.38 -2.60
N LYS A 89 4.92 23.03 -1.33
CA LYS A 89 6.00 22.56 -0.46
C LYS A 89 5.59 21.40 0.41
N GLN A 90 6.55 20.54 0.74
CA GLN A 90 6.39 19.56 1.80
C GLN A 90 6.22 20.32 3.14
N GLN A 91 5.24 19.93 3.96
CA GLN A 91 5.17 20.43 5.33
C GLN A 91 6.24 19.75 6.20
N GLY A 92 6.88 20.53 7.06
CA GLY A 92 7.78 19.98 8.06
C GLY A 92 7.01 19.02 8.98
N GLY A 93 7.55 17.82 9.18
CA GLY A 93 6.86 16.74 9.89
C GLY A 93 7.59 15.42 9.62
N ILE A 94 7.35 14.44 10.49
CA ILE A 94 7.92 13.10 10.31
C ILE A 94 7.01 12.36 9.32
N MET A 95 7.52 12.03 8.12
CA MET A 95 6.75 11.22 7.16
C MET A 95 6.43 9.82 7.70
N TYR A 96 7.29 9.33 8.59
CA TYR A 96 7.28 7.97 9.13
C TYR A 96 7.70 7.94 10.60
N SER A 97 6.82 7.50 11.50
CA SER A 97 7.25 7.28 12.89
C SER A 97 8.15 6.05 12.97
N SER A 98 9.42 6.25 13.39
CA SER A 98 10.38 5.16 13.59
C SER A 98 10.03 4.23 14.75
N VAL A 99 9.11 4.65 15.62
CA VAL A 99 8.51 3.82 16.65
C VAL A 99 7.00 3.92 16.47
N PRO A 100 6.34 2.89 15.89
CA PRO A 100 4.90 2.94 15.70
C PRO A 100 4.19 2.98 17.06
N SER A 101 3.13 3.77 17.13
CA SER A 101 2.20 3.71 18.25
C SER A 101 1.38 2.42 18.19
N GLN A 102 0.70 2.10 19.28
CA GLN A 102 -0.17 0.93 19.41
C GLN A 102 -1.53 1.34 19.96
N LEU A 103 -2.57 0.60 19.60
CA LEU A 103 -3.88 0.74 20.23
C LEU A 103 -3.78 0.42 21.71
N SER A 104 -4.24 1.32 22.57
CA SER A 104 -4.21 1.09 24.02
C SER A 104 -5.40 0.25 24.51
N ILE A 105 -6.49 0.22 23.73
CA ILE A 105 -7.65 -0.64 23.95
C ILE A 105 -8.17 -1.19 22.62
N THR A 106 -8.93 -2.28 22.70
CA THR A 106 -9.65 -2.85 21.56
C THR A 106 -10.63 -1.83 20.98
N SER A 107 -10.59 -1.63 19.66
CA SER A 107 -11.49 -0.72 18.93
C SER A 107 -12.65 -1.47 18.28
N SER A 108 -13.82 -0.83 18.25
CA SER A 108 -15.00 -1.36 17.53
C SER A 108 -15.07 -0.82 16.10
N VAL A 109 -15.82 -1.48 15.22
CA VAL A 109 -15.99 -1.08 13.81
C VAL A 109 -16.55 0.34 13.64
N GLY A 110 -17.35 0.82 14.61
CA GLY A 110 -17.98 2.14 14.59
C GLY A 110 -17.26 3.22 15.41
N ALA A 111 -16.04 2.97 15.88
CA ALA A 111 -15.32 3.92 16.72
C ALA A 111 -14.99 5.22 15.97
N THR A 112 -15.44 6.36 16.49
CA THR A 112 -15.09 7.71 16.00
C THR A 112 -13.86 8.30 16.66
N THR A 113 -13.33 7.61 17.68
CA THR A 113 -12.10 7.93 18.40
C THR A 113 -11.31 6.64 18.59
N LEU A 114 -10.02 6.66 18.25
CA LEU A 114 -9.10 5.56 18.53
C LEU A 114 -8.17 5.96 19.67
N TYR A 115 -8.02 5.08 20.66
CA TYR A 115 -7.14 5.29 21.79
C TYR A 115 -5.80 4.61 21.52
N VAL A 116 -4.72 5.38 21.67
CA VAL A 116 -3.36 4.95 21.36
C VAL A 116 -2.42 5.28 22.51
N ASN A 117 -1.30 4.57 22.58
CA ASN A 117 -0.30 4.81 23.63
C ASN A 117 0.39 6.18 23.49
N SER A 118 0.52 6.68 22.26
CA SER A 118 1.09 7.99 21.96
C SER A 118 0.67 8.45 20.56
N THR A 119 0.55 9.75 20.36
CA THR A 119 0.40 10.39 19.03
C THR A 119 1.65 11.17 18.62
N ALA A 120 2.74 11.04 19.38
CA ALA A 120 4.00 11.72 19.10
C ALA A 120 4.50 11.37 17.68
N GLY A 121 4.82 12.40 16.90
CA GLY A 121 5.29 12.25 15.51
C GLY A 121 4.19 12.14 14.46
N LEU A 122 2.92 11.98 14.86
CA LEU A 122 1.79 12.03 13.92
C LEU A 122 1.39 13.48 13.63
N PRO A 123 0.99 13.80 12.39
CA PRO A 123 0.42 15.10 12.06
C PRO A 123 -0.96 15.27 12.70
N SER A 124 -1.42 16.52 12.86
CA SER A 124 -2.71 16.85 13.51
C SER A 124 -3.92 16.20 12.84
N SER A 125 -3.77 15.81 11.57
CA SER A 125 -4.74 15.08 10.79
C SER A 125 -4.02 14.24 9.74
N GLY A 126 -4.51 13.05 9.44
CA GLY A 126 -3.83 12.17 8.48
C GLY A 126 -4.47 10.78 8.42
N ARG A 127 -3.70 9.81 7.95
CA ARG A 127 -4.12 8.41 7.85
C ARG A 127 -3.16 7.49 8.58
N VAL A 128 -3.72 6.45 9.18
CA VAL A 128 -2.98 5.32 9.73
C VAL A 128 -3.50 4.02 9.11
N LEU A 129 -2.64 3.02 9.03
CA LEU A 129 -3.02 1.63 8.75
C LEU A 129 -2.97 0.84 10.05
N ILE A 130 -4.02 0.07 10.32
CA ILE A 130 -4.12 -0.85 11.45
C ILE A 130 -4.54 -2.20 10.89
N ASP A 131 -3.69 -3.23 11.06
CA ASP A 131 -3.76 -4.43 10.21
C ASP A 131 -3.85 -4.03 8.73
N HIS A 132 -4.89 -4.46 8.00
CA HIS A 132 -5.20 -4.06 6.61
C HIS A 132 -6.23 -2.93 6.49
N GLU A 133 -6.64 -2.31 7.60
CA GLU A 133 -7.62 -1.21 7.57
C GLU A 133 -6.93 0.15 7.45
N ALA A 134 -7.32 0.93 6.44
CA ALA A 134 -6.97 2.34 6.36
C ALA A 134 -7.96 3.18 7.18
N VAL A 135 -7.43 4.09 7.98
CA VAL A 135 -8.20 4.90 8.92
C VAL A 135 -7.78 6.36 8.84
N ASP A 136 -8.71 7.25 8.48
CA ASP A 136 -8.50 8.70 8.47
C ASP A 136 -8.85 9.30 9.83
N TYR A 137 -8.06 10.27 10.28
CA TYR A 137 -8.34 11.05 11.49
C TYR A 137 -8.14 12.54 11.20
N GLN A 138 -8.89 13.38 11.92
CA GLN A 138 -8.88 14.81 11.65
C GLN A 138 -8.38 15.64 12.84
N GLY A 139 -8.19 15.02 14.00
CA GLY A 139 -7.63 15.64 15.20
C GLY A 139 -6.88 14.60 16.03
N LEU A 140 -6.05 15.08 16.94
CA LEU A 140 -5.36 14.24 17.92
C LEU A 140 -5.26 14.92 19.28
N THR A 141 -5.24 14.11 20.33
CA THR A 141 -4.67 14.48 21.63
C THR A 141 -3.35 13.74 21.81
N VAL A 142 -2.74 13.77 23.00
CA VAL A 142 -1.52 12.96 23.29
C VAL A 142 -1.76 11.45 23.21
N SER A 143 -3.01 10.98 23.32
CA SER A 143 -3.36 9.55 23.43
C SER A 143 -4.60 9.14 22.61
N THR A 144 -5.10 10.01 21.75
CA THR A 144 -6.27 9.71 20.90
C THR A 144 -6.11 10.24 19.48
N LEU A 145 -6.63 9.49 18.52
CA LEU A 145 -7.00 9.98 17.19
C LEU A 145 -8.50 10.27 17.19
N GLU A 146 -8.88 11.47 16.78
CA GLU A 146 -10.26 11.98 16.89
C GLU A 146 -10.91 12.21 15.53
N ARG A 147 -12.26 12.16 15.51
CA ARG A 147 -13.08 12.29 14.29
C ARG A 147 -12.62 11.32 13.22
N VAL A 148 -12.47 10.08 13.65
CA VAL A 148 -11.96 8.98 12.85
C VAL A 148 -13.02 8.53 11.84
N THR A 149 -12.59 8.32 10.60
CA THR A 149 -13.34 7.63 9.55
C THR A 149 -12.69 6.29 9.27
N ARG A 150 -13.45 5.20 9.48
CA ARG A 150 -13.00 3.80 9.40
C ARG A 150 -13.20 3.23 7.99
N GLY A 151 -12.42 2.22 7.63
CA GLY A 151 -12.57 1.47 6.37
C GLY A 151 -12.51 2.36 5.12
N VAL A 152 -11.58 3.31 5.08
CA VAL A 152 -11.45 4.21 3.93
C VAL A 152 -10.73 3.53 2.77
N ASP A 153 -10.91 4.08 1.58
CA ASP A 153 -10.25 3.62 0.34
C ASP A 153 -10.40 2.12 0.04
N GLY A 154 -11.62 1.60 0.23
CA GLY A 154 -11.97 0.23 -0.13
C GLY A 154 -11.54 -0.82 0.89
N THR A 155 -10.85 -0.41 1.97
CA THR A 155 -10.59 -1.29 3.11
C THR A 155 -11.86 -1.50 3.93
N LEU A 156 -11.95 -2.62 4.64
CA LEU A 156 -13.12 -2.95 5.46
C LEU A 156 -12.88 -2.60 6.93
N ALA A 157 -13.77 -1.77 7.49
CA ALA A 157 -13.75 -1.43 8.90
C ALA A 157 -13.85 -2.70 9.77
N SER A 158 -12.92 -2.87 10.70
CA SER A 158 -12.73 -4.08 11.48
C SER A 158 -12.56 -3.80 12.97
N VAL A 159 -12.73 -4.85 13.79
CA VAL A 159 -12.32 -4.82 15.20
C VAL A 159 -10.80 -5.05 15.25
N HIS A 160 -10.07 -4.15 15.90
CA HIS A 160 -8.65 -4.31 16.18
C HIS A 160 -8.43 -4.41 17.68
N ILE A 161 -7.54 -5.30 18.10
CA ILE A 161 -7.31 -5.57 19.52
C ILE A 161 -6.33 -4.57 20.13
N ALA A 162 -6.29 -4.50 21.47
CA ALA A 162 -5.25 -3.73 22.16
C ALA A 162 -3.86 -4.28 21.80
N GLY A 163 -2.89 -3.38 21.62
CA GLY A 163 -1.52 -3.69 21.22
C GLY A 163 -1.29 -3.70 19.70
N THR A 164 -2.33 -3.63 18.87
CA THR A 164 -2.15 -3.58 17.41
C THR A 164 -1.37 -2.32 17.02
N PRO A 165 -0.24 -2.46 16.31
CA PRO A 165 0.54 -1.32 15.88
C PRO A 165 -0.19 -0.53 14.80
N LEU A 166 -0.01 0.79 14.85
CA LEU A 166 -0.50 1.72 13.84
C LEU A 166 0.68 2.12 12.96
N GLY A 167 0.59 1.80 11.68
CA GLY A 167 1.58 2.23 10.68
C GLY A 167 1.14 3.53 10.01
N GLN A 168 2.05 4.50 9.87
CA GLN A 168 1.83 5.68 9.05
C GLN A 168 3.09 5.96 8.22
N PHE A 169 2.91 6.11 6.91
CA PHE A 169 3.92 6.61 6.00
C PHE A 169 3.27 7.60 5.03
N GLN A 170 3.26 8.88 5.41
CA GLN A 170 2.50 9.93 4.74
C GLN A 170 3.41 11.08 4.31
N CYS A 171 3.25 11.52 3.07
CA CYS A 171 3.79 12.77 2.57
C CYS A 171 2.79 13.90 2.83
N GLU A 172 3.18 14.91 3.62
CA GLU A 172 2.35 16.08 3.86
C GLU A 172 2.75 17.22 2.94
N LEU A 173 1.76 17.76 2.22
CA LEU A 173 1.95 18.85 1.29
C LEU A 173 1.08 20.05 1.65
N GLN A 174 1.61 21.22 1.33
CA GLN A 174 0.86 22.47 1.29
C GLN A 174 1.01 23.09 -0.09
N SER A 175 -0.11 23.47 -0.68
CA SER A 175 -0.16 24.32 -1.86
C SER A 175 -0.65 25.70 -1.46
N GLN A 176 0.12 26.75 -1.77
CA GLN A 176 -0.28 28.14 -1.62
C GLN A 176 -0.57 28.73 -3.01
N GLY A 177 -1.82 29.12 -3.26
CA GLY A 177 -2.24 29.83 -4.46
C GLY A 177 -2.37 31.32 -4.20
N SER A 178 -2.11 32.14 -5.22
CA SER A 178 -2.15 33.60 -5.11
C SER A 178 -2.49 34.26 -6.44
N VAL A 179 -3.17 35.41 -6.39
CA VAL A 179 -3.63 36.16 -7.57
C VAL A 179 -3.22 37.63 -7.44
N PRO A 180 -2.70 38.29 -8.49
CA PRO A 180 -2.28 37.70 -9.76
C PRO A 180 -0.91 37.00 -9.67
N SER A 181 -0.15 37.21 -8.58
CA SER A 181 1.16 36.59 -8.38
C SER A 181 1.44 36.31 -6.90
N LEU A 182 2.46 35.51 -6.63
CA LEU A 182 2.95 35.22 -5.28
C LEU A 182 3.73 36.40 -4.65
N SER A 183 4.32 37.28 -5.46
CA SER A 183 5.15 38.40 -4.98
C SER A 183 4.33 39.64 -4.60
N SER A 184 3.15 39.81 -5.20
CA SER A 184 2.24 40.91 -4.90
C SER A 184 0.78 40.43 -4.99
N PRO A 185 0.33 39.62 -4.02
CA PRO A 185 -1.00 39.04 -4.05
C PRO A 185 -2.09 40.06 -3.64
N LYS A 186 -3.22 40.02 -4.36
CA LYS A 186 -4.52 40.58 -3.95
C LYS A 186 -5.34 39.58 -3.12
N GLY A 187 -5.08 38.29 -3.28
CA GLY A 187 -5.68 37.20 -2.53
C GLY A 187 -4.72 36.01 -2.43
N VAL A 188 -4.78 35.30 -1.30
CA VAL A 188 -3.95 34.12 -1.00
C VAL A 188 -4.85 33.03 -0.42
N ALA A 189 -4.64 31.80 -0.83
CA ALA A 189 -5.27 30.62 -0.23
C ALA A 189 -4.23 29.52 -0.02
N ARG A 190 -4.45 28.67 0.99
CA ARG A 190 -3.61 27.52 1.29
C ARG A 190 -4.47 26.27 1.35
N VAL A 191 -3.97 25.19 0.77
CA VAL A 191 -4.61 23.87 0.78
C VAL A 191 -3.59 22.86 1.29
N TYR A 192 -4.02 21.97 2.19
CA TYR A 192 -3.20 20.93 2.79
C TYR A 192 -3.71 19.55 2.38
N ALA A 193 -2.79 18.63 2.11
CA ALA A 193 -3.13 17.24 1.85
C ALA A 193 -2.05 16.30 2.38
N GLY A 194 -2.51 15.20 2.96
CA GLY A 194 -1.69 14.03 3.24
C GLY A 194 -1.82 13.00 2.14
N ILE A 195 -0.72 12.42 1.69
CA ILE A 195 -0.70 11.33 0.70
C ILE A 195 0.03 10.14 1.30
N GLN A 196 -0.64 9.00 1.41
CA GLN A 196 0.02 7.79 1.86
C GLN A 196 0.96 7.27 0.77
N LEU A 197 2.22 7.04 1.12
CA LEU A 197 3.20 6.48 0.20
C LEU A 197 3.26 4.96 0.33
N GLN A 198 3.49 4.27 -0.77
CA GLN A 198 3.64 2.81 -0.78
C GLN A 198 4.97 2.38 -0.15
N GLU A 199 4.99 1.19 0.44
CA GLU A 199 6.19 0.47 0.83
C GLU A 199 6.13 -1.00 0.39
N GLY A 200 7.25 -1.69 0.52
CA GLY A 200 7.33 -3.10 0.24
C GLY A 200 8.53 -3.76 0.90
N TRP A 201 8.45 -5.07 1.09
CA TRP A 201 9.52 -5.90 1.61
C TRP A 201 9.81 -7.02 0.64
N ALA A 202 11.09 -7.32 0.45
CA ALA A 202 11.52 -8.48 -0.30
C ALA A 202 12.49 -9.30 0.57
N VAL A 203 12.32 -10.62 0.54
CA VAL A 203 13.04 -11.53 1.42
C VAL A 203 13.73 -12.63 0.62
N GLY A 204 14.86 -13.11 1.13
CA GLY A 204 15.65 -14.15 0.51
C GLY A 204 16.65 -14.76 1.48
N LYS A 205 17.66 -15.45 0.95
CA LYS A 205 18.71 -16.05 1.78
C LYS A 205 19.58 -14.98 2.43
N GLY A 206 19.47 -14.83 3.75
CA GLY A 206 20.20 -13.83 4.52
C GLY A 206 19.92 -12.39 4.10
N THR A 207 18.81 -12.15 3.42
CA THR A 207 18.48 -10.87 2.80
C THR A 207 17.09 -10.44 3.19
N LEU A 208 17.02 -9.21 3.72
CA LEU A 208 15.82 -8.45 3.97
C LEU A 208 15.99 -7.10 3.28
N LEU A 209 15.10 -6.79 2.34
CA LEU A 209 15.07 -5.50 1.66
C LEU A 209 13.78 -4.78 1.99
N ARG A 210 13.84 -3.45 2.04
CA ARG A 210 12.68 -2.56 2.16
C ARG A 210 12.70 -1.53 1.05
N TRP A 211 11.56 -1.36 0.39
CA TRP A 211 11.33 -0.36 -0.63
C TRP A 211 10.84 0.95 -0.01
N ASN A 212 11.23 2.07 -0.62
CA ASN A 212 10.81 3.43 -0.26
C ASN A 212 11.26 3.95 1.11
N GLN A 213 12.11 3.21 1.84
CA GLN A 213 12.69 3.63 3.12
C GLN A 213 14.07 3.00 3.38
N PRO A 214 15.01 3.73 3.99
CA PRO A 214 14.93 5.14 4.40
C PRO A 214 15.09 6.13 3.23
N ILE A 215 15.50 5.63 2.06
CA ILE A 215 15.63 6.42 0.83
C ILE A 215 14.40 6.13 -0.04
N GLU A 216 13.65 7.20 -0.37
CA GLU A 216 12.50 7.11 -1.27
C GLU A 216 12.93 6.61 -2.66
N LEU A 217 12.09 5.79 -3.29
CA LEU A 217 12.31 5.19 -4.59
C LEU A 217 13.57 4.30 -4.67
N ALA A 218 13.99 3.74 -3.55
CA ALA A 218 15.11 2.80 -3.47
C ALA A 218 14.77 1.55 -2.66
N TRP A 219 15.36 0.43 -3.06
CA TRP A 219 15.40 -0.80 -2.27
C TRP A 219 16.63 -0.75 -1.37
N ASN A 220 16.42 -0.77 -0.07
CA ASN A 220 17.46 -0.66 0.93
C ASN A 220 17.58 -1.97 1.72
N GLY A 221 18.81 -2.40 1.98
CA GLY A 221 19.08 -3.55 2.83
C GLY A 221 18.78 -3.26 4.29
N LEU A 222 18.18 -4.23 4.97
CA LEU A 222 17.91 -4.18 6.40
C LEU A 222 18.79 -5.18 7.16
N SER A 223 19.16 -4.83 8.38
CA SER A 223 19.78 -5.76 9.32
C SER A 223 18.70 -6.62 10.00
N GLY A 224 19.08 -7.83 10.39
CA GLY A 224 18.20 -8.73 11.14
C GLY A 224 18.43 -10.21 10.85
N THR A 225 18.93 -10.53 9.65
CA THR A 225 19.33 -11.90 9.26
C THR A 225 20.84 -12.05 9.20
N ASN A 226 21.33 -13.27 9.43
CA ASN A 226 22.68 -13.66 9.02
C ASN A 226 22.64 -14.35 7.64
N ALA A 227 23.78 -14.44 6.95
CA ALA A 227 23.89 -14.95 5.56
C ALA A 227 23.41 -16.41 5.37
N THR A 228 23.19 -17.11 6.47
CA THR A 228 22.98 -18.54 6.55
C THR A 228 21.53 -18.91 6.83
N GLN A 229 20.73 -17.99 7.38
CA GLN A 229 19.28 -18.07 7.43
C GLN A 229 18.67 -17.90 6.03
N GLY A 230 17.63 -18.67 5.71
CA GLY A 230 16.92 -18.60 4.44
C GLY A 230 15.49 -18.16 4.63
N LEU A 231 15.11 -16.93 4.24
CA LEU A 231 13.70 -16.52 4.21
C LEU A 231 13.09 -16.90 2.87
N ASN A 232 11.88 -17.47 2.92
CA ASN A 232 11.17 -18.01 1.77
C ASN A 232 9.88 -17.26 1.46
N GLY A 233 9.17 -16.78 2.49
CA GLY A 233 7.91 -16.05 2.32
C GLY A 233 7.85 -14.83 3.23
N VAL A 234 7.09 -13.83 2.79
CA VAL A 234 6.84 -12.58 3.53
C VAL A 234 5.38 -12.19 3.37
N SER A 235 4.79 -11.65 4.43
CA SER A 235 3.45 -11.09 4.46
C SER A 235 3.50 -9.77 5.22
N ALA A 236 2.98 -8.71 4.62
CA ALA A 236 2.95 -7.39 5.21
C ALA A 236 1.49 -7.00 5.50
N LEU A 237 1.21 -6.61 6.75
CA LEU A 237 -0.09 -6.10 7.16
C LEU A 237 -0.12 -4.57 7.00
N SER A 238 0.89 -3.93 7.58
CA SER A 238 1.04 -2.47 7.56
C SER A 238 2.53 -2.10 7.54
N TYR A 239 2.82 -0.81 7.49
CA TYR A 239 4.17 -0.25 7.68
C TYR A 239 4.83 -0.67 8.99
N ALA A 240 4.04 -1.07 9.98
CA ALA A 240 4.47 -1.37 11.33
C ALA A 240 4.41 -2.87 11.70
N ASP A 241 3.91 -3.73 10.81
CA ASP A 241 3.71 -5.15 11.10
C ASP A 241 3.90 -6.01 9.85
N VAL A 242 5.04 -6.71 9.79
CA VAL A 242 5.40 -7.61 8.68
C VAL A 242 6.02 -8.88 9.23
N TRP A 243 5.60 -10.01 8.68
CA TRP A 243 6.11 -11.33 9.02
C TRP A 243 6.89 -11.92 7.87
N ALA A 244 8.03 -12.54 8.18
CA ALA A 244 8.77 -13.36 7.23
C ALA A 244 9.05 -14.73 7.84
N VAL A 245 8.97 -15.77 6.99
CA VAL A 245 9.22 -17.15 7.41
C VAL A 245 10.21 -17.83 6.50
N GLY A 246 10.87 -18.86 7.04
CA GLY A 246 11.84 -19.62 6.30
C GLY A 246 12.49 -20.72 7.12
N SER A 247 13.80 -20.84 6.98
CA SER A 247 14.61 -21.82 7.67
C SER A 247 15.88 -21.25 8.27
N THR A 248 16.29 -21.80 9.41
CA THR A 248 17.65 -21.64 9.95
C THR A 248 18.65 -22.49 9.15
N GLU A 249 19.94 -22.36 9.46
CA GLU A 249 21.02 -23.21 8.94
C GLU A 249 20.73 -24.71 9.04
N ASN A 250 20.13 -25.11 10.16
CA ASN A 250 19.83 -26.51 10.46
C ASN A 250 18.48 -26.95 9.88
N SER A 251 17.95 -26.22 8.89
CA SER A 251 16.66 -26.49 8.25
C SER A 251 15.47 -26.50 9.23
N GLN A 252 15.55 -25.73 10.32
CA GLN A 252 14.43 -25.57 11.27
C GLN A 252 13.63 -24.32 10.95
N PHE A 253 12.36 -24.28 11.39
CA PHE A 253 11.50 -23.13 11.19
C PHE A 253 12.16 -21.84 11.72
N LEU A 254 12.23 -20.83 10.86
CA LEU A 254 12.58 -19.47 11.22
C LEU A 254 11.35 -18.58 11.01
N SER A 255 10.98 -17.81 12.02
CA SER A 255 10.06 -16.69 11.89
C SER A 255 10.74 -15.39 12.30
N MET A 256 10.51 -14.35 11.51
CA MET A 256 10.98 -13.00 11.78
C MET A 256 9.81 -12.04 11.76
N HIS A 257 9.88 -11.03 12.63
CA HIS A 257 8.84 -10.03 12.78
C HIS A 257 9.44 -8.63 12.72
N TRP A 258 8.84 -7.80 11.89
CA TRP A 258 9.06 -6.36 11.80
C TRP A 258 8.01 -5.64 12.62
N ASN A 259 8.47 -4.82 13.56
CA ASN A 259 7.60 -4.07 14.47
C ASN A 259 7.52 -2.56 14.13
N GLY A 260 7.79 -2.17 12.89
CA GLY A 260 7.90 -0.77 12.48
C GLY A 260 9.22 -0.09 12.82
N SER A 261 10.19 -0.78 13.41
CA SER A 261 11.51 -0.20 13.67
C SER A 261 12.64 -1.13 13.27
N THR A 262 12.49 -2.40 13.62
CA THR A 262 13.54 -3.39 13.53
C THR A 262 12.95 -4.75 13.22
N TRP A 263 13.72 -5.55 12.47
CA TRP A 263 13.46 -6.97 12.35
C TRP A 263 14.05 -7.70 13.53
N SER A 264 13.28 -8.61 14.11
CA SER A 264 13.74 -9.50 15.17
C SER A 264 13.35 -10.93 14.86
N VAL A 265 14.17 -11.88 15.31
CA VAL A 265 13.79 -13.29 15.30
C VAL A 265 12.66 -13.47 16.32
N PHE A 266 11.48 -13.82 15.83
CA PHE A 266 10.37 -14.20 16.67
C PHE A 266 10.51 -15.69 16.95
N ALA A 267 10.48 -16.09 18.23
CA ALA A 267 10.88 -17.42 18.67
C ALA A 267 10.29 -18.54 17.80
N ALA A 268 11.18 -19.30 17.14
CA ALA A 268 10.81 -20.52 16.43
C ALA A 268 10.14 -21.47 17.41
N SER A 269 8.95 -21.97 17.07
CA SER A 269 8.29 -22.99 17.87
C SER A 269 9.25 -24.16 18.11
N SER A 270 9.52 -24.52 19.36
CA SER A 270 10.40 -25.65 19.71
C SER A 270 9.86 -26.98 19.16
N VAL A 271 8.58 -27.00 18.79
CA VAL A 271 7.85 -28.12 18.22
C VAL A 271 8.03 -28.19 16.70
N ILE A 272 8.12 -27.05 16.01
CA ILE A 272 8.17 -26.99 14.54
C ILE A 272 9.61 -27.01 14.06
N LYS A 273 10.05 -28.15 13.54
CA LYS A 273 11.46 -28.39 13.13
C LYS A 273 11.63 -28.57 11.63
N VAL A 274 10.78 -27.94 10.84
CA VAL A 274 10.83 -28.02 9.37
C VAL A 274 10.89 -26.62 8.74
N PRO A 275 11.46 -26.47 7.55
CA PRO A 275 11.43 -25.22 6.80
C PRO A 275 10.00 -24.79 6.47
N MET A 276 9.70 -23.51 6.67
CA MET A 276 8.47 -22.90 6.15
C MET A 276 8.73 -22.25 4.78
N ARG A 277 7.74 -22.32 3.89
CA ARG A 277 7.84 -21.86 2.49
C ARG A 277 7.06 -20.58 2.23
N ALA A 278 5.90 -20.42 2.85
CA ALA A 278 5.06 -19.23 2.71
C ALA A 278 4.41 -18.85 4.03
N VAL A 279 4.09 -17.57 4.17
CA VAL A 279 3.31 -17.00 5.27
C VAL A 279 2.28 -16.04 4.70
N PHE A 280 1.10 -16.00 5.30
CA PHE A 280 0.09 -15.00 5.03
C PHE A 280 -0.56 -14.56 6.35
N CYS A 281 -0.72 -13.25 6.54
CA CYS A 281 -1.33 -12.66 7.72
C CYS A 281 -2.56 -11.85 7.34
N ASN A 282 -3.69 -12.10 8.02
CA ASN A 282 -4.87 -11.24 7.94
C ASN A 282 -4.85 -10.13 8.99
N ARG A 283 -4.25 -10.40 10.15
CA ARG A 283 -4.17 -9.50 11.30
C ARG A 283 -2.93 -9.82 12.13
N MET A 284 -2.55 -8.93 13.04
CA MET A 284 -1.36 -9.10 13.89
C MET A 284 -1.34 -10.43 14.67
N THR A 285 -2.50 -11.04 14.95
CA THR A 285 -2.62 -12.31 15.68
C THR A 285 -3.25 -13.44 14.86
N ASP A 286 -3.23 -13.30 13.54
CA ASP A 286 -3.84 -14.26 12.61
C ASP A 286 -2.94 -14.39 11.38
N CYS A 287 -1.94 -15.24 11.53
CA CYS A 287 -1.02 -15.59 10.45
C CYS A 287 -0.95 -17.10 10.28
N TRP A 288 -0.96 -17.54 9.03
CA TRP A 288 -0.72 -18.92 8.64
C TRP A 288 0.63 -19.03 7.95
N ALA A 289 1.44 -20.00 8.36
CA ALA A 289 2.62 -20.41 7.63
C ALA A 289 2.53 -21.88 7.23
N VAL A 290 3.01 -22.19 6.04
CA VAL A 290 3.00 -23.54 5.48
C VAL A 290 4.40 -23.95 5.07
N GLY A 291 4.71 -25.23 5.16
CA GLY A 291 6.05 -25.71 4.89
C GLY A 291 6.15 -27.18 4.55
N ASP A 292 7.34 -27.72 4.80
CA ASP A 292 7.65 -29.11 4.52
C ASP A 292 6.86 -30.08 5.42
N SER A 293 6.81 -31.35 4.99
CA SER A 293 6.17 -32.44 5.74
C SER A 293 4.72 -32.16 6.16
N SER A 294 3.95 -31.44 5.33
CA SER A 294 2.54 -31.09 5.58
C SER A 294 2.32 -30.29 6.85
N THR A 295 3.27 -29.43 7.17
CA THR A 295 3.22 -28.61 8.38
C THR A 295 2.46 -27.31 8.12
N PHE A 296 1.48 -27.05 9.00
CA PHE A 296 0.77 -25.77 9.09
C PHE A 296 1.03 -25.18 10.47
N ALA A 297 1.54 -23.95 10.48
CA ALA A 297 1.75 -23.17 11.68
C ALA A 297 0.73 -22.02 11.70
N PHE A 298 0.12 -21.81 12.85
CA PHE A 298 -0.82 -20.71 13.10
C PHE A 298 -0.27 -19.81 14.21
N TYR A 299 -0.14 -18.53 13.92
CA TYR A 299 0.21 -17.54 14.93
C TYR A 299 -1.06 -17.00 15.59
N ALA A 300 -1.16 -17.16 16.90
CA ALA A 300 -2.32 -16.76 17.70
C ALA A 300 -1.97 -15.71 18.77
N GLY A 301 -1.13 -14.72 18.43
CA GLY A 301 -0.83 -13.59 19.32
C GLY A 301 0.15 -13.87 20.46
N GLY A 302 1.21 -14.63 20.17
CA GLY A 302 2.32 -14.80 21.10
C GLY A 302 3.20 -16.01 20.78
N THR A 303 2.65 -17.04 20.16
CA THR A 303 3.40 -18.23 19.75
C THR A 303 2.84 -18.83 18.46
N TRP A 304 3.69 -19.56 17.76
CA TRP A 304 3.31 -20.39 16.61
C TRP A 304 2.84 -21.76 17.09
N LEU A 305 1.57 -22.05 16.83
CA LEU A 305 0.93 -23.33 17.11
C LEU A 305 0.97 -24.22 15.87
N THR A 306 1.27 -25.50 16.03
CA THR A 306 1.12 -26.46 14.93
C THR A 306 -0.31 -26.94 14.86
N ILE A 307 -0.93 -26.84 13.70
CA ILE A 307 -2.24 -27.44 13.44
C ILE A 307 -2.02 -28.64 12.53
N LEU A 308 -2.18 -29.83 13.10
CA LEU A 308 -1.94 -31.09 12.41
C LEU A 308 -3.25 -31.67 11.90
N ASN A 309 -3.21 -32.17 10.67
CA ASN A 309 -4.18 -33.15 10.21
C ASN A 309 -3.43 -34.36 9.61
N PRO A 310 -3.34 -35.49 10.35
CA PRO A 310 -2.66 -36.70 9.88
C PRO A 310 -3.24 -37.29 8.59
N ALA A 311 -4.48 -36.93 8.21
CA ALA A 311 -5.11 -37.38 6.98
C ALA A 311 -4.63 -36.61 5.73
N LEU A 312 -3.87 -35.53 5.89
CA LEU A 312 -3.28 -34.82 4.76
C LEU A 312 -2.14 -35.64 4.16
N LYS A 313 -2.04 -35.60 2.83
CA LYS A 313 -0.93 -36.23 2.11
C LYS A 313 0.39 -35.62 2.57
N ALA A 314 1.29 -36.47 3.06
CA ALA A 314 2.62 -36.11 3.54
C ALA A 314 3.53 -35.58 2.41
N ALA A 315 3.34 -34.31 2.08
CA ALA A 315 4.05 -33.56 1.05
C ALA A 315 4.12 -32.06 1.44
N PRO A 316 5.14 -31.33 0.95
CA PRO A 316 5.29 -29.91 1.26
C PRO A 316 4.17 -29.07 0.63
N TYR A 317 3.78 -28.02 1.36
CA TYR A 317 2.94 -26.93 0.86
C TYR A 317 3.82 -25.73 0.54
N ASN A 318 3.69 -25.19 -0.67
CA ASN A 318 4.55 -24.14 -1.21
C ASN A 318 3.99 -22.74 -1.00
N SER A 319 2.66 -22.59 -1.02
CA SER A 319 1.99 -21.29 -0.88
C SER A 319 0.72 -21.41 -0.06
N VAL A 320 0.40 -20.34 0.66
CA VAL A 320 -0.83 -20.15 1.44
C VAL A 320 -1.36 -18.75 1.20
N TYR A 321 -2.67 -18.64 1.08
CA TYR A 321 -3.38 -17.36 0.99
C TYR A 321 -4.68 -17.46 1.77
N CYS A 322 -5.07 -16.37 2.44
CA CYS A 322 -6.34 -16.29 3.16
C CYS A 322 -7.13 -15.06 2.72
N ASN A 323 -8.42 -15.25 2.46
CA ASN A 323 -9.35 -14.13 2.23
C ASN A 323 -9.98 -13.62 3.54
N GLY A 324 -9.64 -14.26 4.66
CA GLY A 324 -10.04 -13.92 6.02
C GLY A 324 -9.58 -15.02 6.98
N SER A 325 -9.86 -14.86 8.28
CA SER A 325 -9.37 -15.78 9.33
C SER A 325 -9.80 -17.24 9.14
N ASN A 326 -10.91 -17.46 8.45
CA ASN A 326 -11.56 -18.75 8.29
C ASN A 326 -11.76 -19.14 6.83
N ASP A 327 -11.03 -18.55 5.89
CA ASP A 327 -11.10 -18.96 4.48
C ASP A 327 -9.71 -18.86 3.88
N CYS A 328 -8.98 -19.97 3.98
CA CYS A 328 -7.62 -20.06 3.48
C CYS A 328 -7.45 -21.25 2.55
N TRP A 329 -6.59 -21.07 1.57
CA TRP A 329 -6.12 -22.10 0.65
C TRP A 329 -4.62 -22.30 0.82
N ALA A 330 -4.20 -23.56 0.79
CA ALA A 330 -2.79 -23.93 0.70
C ALA A 330 -2.58 -24.91 -0.44
N VAL A 331 -1.52 -24.70 -1.22
CA VAL A 331 -1.17 -25.50 -2.39
C VAL A 331 0.25 -26.00 -2.32
N GLY A 332 0.56 -27.14 -2.94
CA GLY A 332 1.86 -27.76 -2.79
C GLY A 332 2.19 -28.88 -3.77
N LYS A 333 3.22 -29.65 -3.41
CA LYS A 333 3.82 -30.69 -4.26
C LYS A 333 2.86 -31.85 -4.52
N GLY A 334 2.76 -32.24 -5.78
CA GLY A 334 1.99 -33.41 -6.21
C GLY A 334 0.49 -33.23 -5.98
N LYS A 335 -0.05 -32.11 -6.46
CA LYS A 335 -1.46 -31.71 -6.36
C LYS A 335 -1.98 -31.75 -4.92
N ASN A 336 -1.18 -31.24 -3.99
CA ASN A 336 -1.61 -31.12 -2.60
C ASN A 336 -2.39 -29.81 -2.45
N PHE A 337 -3.69 -29.90 -2.21
CA PHE A 337 -4.56 -28.77 -1.93
C PHE A 337 -5.23 -28.99 -0.58
N ALA A 338 -5.19 -27.96 0.25
CA ALA A 338 -5.89 -27.94 1.53
C ALA A 338 -6.68 -26.64 1.69
N ARG A 339 -7.82 -26.74 2.37
CA ARG A 339 -8.68 -25.61 2.71
C ARG A 339 -8.87 -25.52 4.22
N TYR A 340 -8.85 -24.31 4.74
CA TYR A 340 -9.21 -23.99 6.12
C TYR A 340 -10.50 -23.18 6.14
N THR A 341 -11.48 -23.64 6.92
CA THR A 341 -12.82 -23.03 7.01
C THR A 341 -13.18 -22.63 8.46
N GLY A 342 -12.19 -22.30 9.30
CA GLY A 342 -12.41 -21.89 10.70
C GLY A 342 -12.61 -23.01 11.72
N GLY A 343 -12.20 -24.24 11.37
CA GLY A 343 -12.31 -25.42 12.25
C GLY A 343 -11.03 -25.72 13.04
N ALA A 344 -10.97 -26.92 13.62
CA ALA A 344 -9.80 -27.39 14.37
C ALA A 344 -8.61 -27.81 13.48
N SER A 345 -8.83 -28.04 12.18
CA SER A 345 -7.78 -28.52 11.27
C SER A 345 -8.05 -28.14 9.82
N TRP A 346 -6.98 -28.18 9.00
CA TRP A 346 -7.04 -28.06 7.55
C TRP A 346 -7.60 -29.35 6.93
N SER A 347 -8.39 -29.23 5.87
CA SER A 347 -8.96 -30.38 5.15
C SER A 347 -8.37 -30.50 3.75
N SER A 348 -8.10 -31.73 3.28
CA SER A 348 -7.69 -31.95 1.90
C SER A 348 -8.83 -31.60 0.94
N PHE A 349 -8.48 -31.04 -0.22
CA PHE A 349 -9.45 -30.66 -1.23
C PHE A 349 -9.12 -31.31 -2.58
N PRO A 350 -10.00 -32.15 -3.16
CA PRO A 350 -9.78 -32.73 -4.47
C PRO A 350 -9.78 -31.66 -5.58
N THR A 351 -8.84 -31.72 -6.52
CA THR A 351 -8.79 -30.80 -7.67
C THR A 351 -8.65 -31.55 -9.01
N PRO A 352 -9.27 -31.04 -10.09
CA PRO A 352 -9.27 -31.69 -11.40
C PRO A 352 -7.96 -31.52 -12.19
N GLY A 353 -7.00 -30.76 -11.66
CA GLY A 353 -5.74 -30.46 -12.34
C GLY A 353 -4.75 -31.63 -12.43
N PRO A 354 -3.65 -31.44 -13.17
CA PRO A 354 -2.59 -32.44 -13.29
C PRO A 354 -1.83 -32.63 -11.98
N ASN A 355 -1.22 -33.81 -11.83
CA ASN A 355 -0.40 -34.17 -10.66
C ASN A 355 1.00 -33.54 -10.75
N VAL A 356 1.07 -32.23 -10.57
CA VAL A 356 2.30 -31.41 -10.57
C VAL A 356 2.49 -30.71 -9.23
N SER A 357 3.60 -29.99 -9.04
CA SER A 357 3.73 -29.09 -7.89
C SER A 357 3.02 -27.77 -8.20
N TYR A 358 2.14 -27.35 -7.31
CA TYR A 358 1.56 -26.01 -7.34
C TYR A 358 2.40 -25.13 -6.43
N GLN A 359 2.81 -23.98 -6.96
CA GLN A 359 3.82 -23.11 -6.34
C GLN A 359 3.19 -21.86 -5.74
N GLY A 360 2.14 -21.32 -6.36
CA GLY A 360 1.45 -20.11 -5.91
C GLY A 360 -0.06 -20.30 -5.84
N VAL A 361 -0.68 -19.71 -4.82
CA VAL A 361 -2.14 -19.50 -4.75
C VAL A 361 -2.42 -18.07 -4.33
N TYR A 362 -3.41 -17.45 -4.94
CA TYR A 362 -3.92 -16.13 -4.58
C TYR A 362 -5.44 -16.10 -4.74
N CYS A 363 -6.15 -15.39 -3.86
CA CYS A 363 -7.60 -15.22 -3.97
C CYS A 363 -7.98 -13.73 -3.99
N ASN A 364 -8.70 -13.31 -5.02
CA ASN A 364 -9.34 -11.99 -5.08
C ASN A 364 -10.79 -12.09 -4.56
N GLY A 365 -10.94 -12.41 -3.27
CA GLY A 365 -12.23 -12.79 -2.69
C GLY A 365 -12.42 -14.31 -2.56
N GLY A 366 -13.39 -14.75 -1.77
CA GLY A 366 -13.59 -16.17 -1.43
C GLY A 366 -14.07 -17.07 -2.59
N ASN A 367 -14.46 -16.47 -3.72
CA ASN A 367 -15.00 -17.17 -4.90
C ASN A 367 -14.16 -16.96 -6.16
N ASP A 368 -12.97 -16.38 -6.03
CA ASP A 368 -12.10 -16.12 -7.17
C ASP A 368 -10.65 -16.34 -6.75
N CYS A 369 -10.18 -17.57 -6.93
CA CYS A 369 -8.79 -17.91 -6.62
C CYS A 369 -8.08 -18.49 -7.83
N TRP A 370 -6.80 -18.18 -7.95
CA TRP A 370 -5.91 -18.76 -8.94
C TRP A 370 -4.83 -19.57 -8.25
N ALA A 371 -4.53 -20.74 -8.81
CA ALA A 371 -3.36 -21.52 -8.44
C ALA A 371 -2.52 -21.83 -9.68
N VAL A 372 -1.21 -21.66 -9.55
CA VAL A 372 -0.22 -21.82 -10.62
C VAL A 372 0.90 -22.77 -10.19
N GLY A 373 1.61 -23.38 -11.15
CA GLY A 373 2.67 -24.32 -10.80
C GLY A 373 3.50 -24.83 -11.96
N ASP A 374 4.10 -26.00 -11.75
CA ASP A 374 5.00 -26.62 -12.73
C ASP A 374 4.26 -26.91 -14.04
N LYS A 375 4.85 -26.53 -15.17
CA LYS A 375 4.31 -26.86 -16.50
C LYS A 375 4.23 -28.36 -16.73
N GLN A 376 3.23 -28.77 -17.50
CA GLN A 376 3.04 -30.16 -17.93
C GLN A 376 2.89 -30.22 -19.45
N GLY A 377 3.59 -31.16 -20.10
CA GLY A 377 3.45 -31.37 -21.55
C GLY A 377 3.80 -30.14 -22.39
N GLY A 378 4.69 -29.27 -21.87
CA GLY A 378 5.08 -28.02 -22.53
C GLY A 378 4.08 -26.87 -22.38
N ARG A 379 3.09 -26.98 -21.48
CA ARG A 379 2.08 -25.95 -21.21
C ARG A 379 2.09 -25.53 -19.74
N ASP A 380 1.91 -24.25 -19.47
CA ASP A 380 1.66 -23.71 -18.15
C ASP A 380 0.42 -24.36 -17.50
N VAL A 381 0.38 -24.39 -16.18
CA VAL A 381 -0.72 -24.97 -15.42
C VAL A 381 -1.40 -23.87 -14.60
N PHE A 382 -2.69 -23.69 -14.87
CA PHE A 382 -3.57 -22.75 -14.18
C PHE A 382 -4.81 -23.49 -13.67
N LEU A 383 -5.10 -23.34 -12.39
CA LEU A 383 -6.41 -23.69 -11.83
C LEU A 383 -7.13 -22.42 -11.37
N HIS A 384 -8.45 -22.40 -11.58
CA HIS A 384 -9.33 -21.32 -11.17
C HIS A 384 -10.43 -21.84 -10.26
N TRP A 385 -10.65 -21.16 -9.14
CA TRP A 385 -11.74 -21.41 -8.20
C TRP A 385 -12.82 -20.36 -8.42
N ASP A 386 -14.06 -20.82 -8.64
CA ASP A 386 -15.22 -19.97 -8.91
C ASP A 386 -16.19 -19.85 -7.73
N GLY A 387 -15.80 -20.32 -6.54
CA GLY A 387 -16.66 -20.41 -5.35
C GLY A 387 -17.35 -21.76 -5.17
N ALA A 388 -17.45 -22.58 -6.22
CA ALA A 388 -18.05 -23.92 -6.17
C ALA A 388 -17.00 -25.02 -6.38
N GLY A 389 -16.08 -24.83 -7.30
CA GLY A 389 -15.10 -25.84 -7.69
C GLY A 389 -13.83 -25.25 -8.27
N TRP A 390 -12.73 -25.99 -8.13
CA TRP A 390 -11.54 -25.74 -8.93
C TRP A 390 -11.77 -26.29 -10.33
N SER A 391 -11.38 -25.54 -11.36
CA SER A 391 -11.38 -25.97 -12.75
C SER A 391 -10.04 -25.63 -13.42
N GLN A 392 -9.65 -26.40 -14.43
CA GLN A 392 -8.44 -26.11 -15.19
C GLN A 392 -8.71 -25.04 -16.25
N ASN A 393 -7.91 -23.97 -16.23
CA ASN A 393 -7.91 -23.00 -17.31
C ASN A 393 -6.92 -23.46 -18.39
N ASN A 394 -7.39 -23.49 -19.64
CA ASN A 394 -6.65 -24.05 -20.77
C ASN A 394 -5.91 -22.99 -21.61
N SER A 395 -5.70 -21.79 -21.05
CA SER A 395 -4.84 -20.78 -21.67
C SER A 395 -3.45 -21.37 -21.92
N ASN A 396 -2.82 -20.95 -23.01
CA ASN A 396 -1.52 -21.46 -23.44
C ASN A 396 -0.61 -20.30 -23.86
N PRO A 397 -0.23 -19.43 -22.90
CA PRO A 397 0.70 -18.35 -23.17
C PRO A 397 2.05 -18.90 -23.63
N MET A 398 2.79 -18.08 -24.40
CA MET A 398 4.12 -18.44 -24.89
C MET A 398 5.11 -17.32 -24.55
N PRO A 399 6.36 -17.65 -24.16
CA PRO A 399 6.86 -19.00 -23.93
C PRO A 399 6.29 -19.64 -22.65
N ALA A 400 6.02 -20.95 -22.69
CA ALA A 400 5.49 -21.67 -21.54
C ALA A 400 6.55 -21.93 -20.44
N ALA A 401 6.21 -21.63 -19.19
CA ALA A 401 7.12 -21.69 -18.06
C ALA A 401 6.53 -22.47 -16.86
N GLN A 402 7.40 -22.87 -15.94
CA GLN A 402 6.96 -23.25 -14.60
C GLN A 402 6.67 -21.95 -13.86
N LEU A 403 5.49 -21.82 -13.27
CA LEU A 403 5.06 -20.60 -12.60
C LEU A 403 5.26 -20.75 -11.09
N ASN A 404 5.87 -19.74 -10.47
CA ASN A 404 6.33 -19.76 -9.09
C ASN A 404 5.39 -18.99 -8.15
N ALA A 405 4.79 -17.90 -8.62
CA ALA A 405 3.90 -17.06 -7.82
C ALA A 405 2.79 -16.45 -8.69
N VAL A 406 1.66 -16.10 -8.05
CA VAL A 406 0.52 -15.42 -8.66
C VAL A 406 -0.02 -14.36 -7.70
N THR A 407 -0.46 -13.23 -8.23
CA THR A 407 -1.15 -12.16 -7.51
C THR A 407 -2.27 -11.59 -8.38
N CYS A 408 -3.32 -11.06 -7.78
CA CYS A 408 -4.43 -10.43 -8.48
C CYS A 408 -4.79 -9.09 -7.82
N THR A 409 -5.04 -8.07 -8.63
CA THR A 409 -5.55 -6.76 -8.18
C THR A 409 -7.06 -6.67 -8.39
N ALA A 410 -7.60 -7.47 -9.30
CA ALA A 410 -9.01 -7.65 -9.60
C ALA A 410 -9.24 -9.03 -10.23
N SER A 411 -10.50 -9.42 -10.41
CA SER A 411 -10.88 -10.72 -11.00
C SER A 411 -10.47 -10.89 -12.47
N ASN A 412 -10.18 -9.76 -13.12
CA ASN A 412 -9.76 -9.66 -14.50
C ASN A 412 -8.35 -9.08 -14.66
N ASP A 413 -7.58 -8.99 -13.58
CA ASP A 413 -6.23 -8.46 -13.59
C ASP A 413 -5.36 -9.24 -12.60
N CYS A 414 -4.71 -10.28 -13.12
CA CYS A 414 -3.78 -11.11 -12.36
C CYS A 414 -2.45 -11.25 -13.08
N TRP A 415 -1.38 -11.31 -12.31
CA TRP A 415 -0.04 -11.60 -12.79
C TRP A 415 0.46 -12.91 -12.19
N ALA A 416 1.08 -13.74 -13.02
CA ALA A 416 1.90 -14.85 -12.54
C ALA A 416 3.31 -14.77 -13.14
N VAL A 417 4.31 -15.19 -12.37
CA VAL A 417 5.72 -15.12 -12.75
C VAL A 417 6.39 -16.46 -12.54
N GLY A 418 7.48 -16.71 -13.26
CA GLY A 418 8.12 -18.01 -13.18
C GLY A 418 9.49 -18.13 -13.81
N GLU A 419 9.80 -19.37 -14.19
CA GLU A 419 11.08 -19.76 -14.76
C GLU A 419 11.35 -19.06 -16.08
N LYS A 420 12.61 -18.65 -16.26
CA LYS A 420 13.09 -18.01 -17.48
C LYS A 420 12.96 -18.90 -18.73
N SER A 421 12.94 -18.25 -19.88
CA SER A 421 13.11 -18.87 -21.21
C SER A 421 14.28 -18.19 -21.93
N GLY A 422 15.41 -18.90 -22.03
CA GLY A 422 16.66 -18.33 -22.54
C GLY A 422 17.16 -17.19 -21.66
N ALA A 423 17.33 -15.99 -22.24
CA ALA A 423 17.75 -14.79 -21.53
C ALA A 423 16.59 -14.02 -20.86
N ASN A 424 15.35 -14.45 -21.06
CA ASN A 424 14.18 -13.69 -20.63
C ASN A 424 13.51 -14.29 -19.40
N ALA A 425 13.14 -13.47 -18.43
CA ALA A 425 12.14 -13.82 -17.43
C ALA A 425 10.77 -13.98 -18.09
N VAL A 426 9.96 -14.92 -17.59
CA VAL A 426 8.60 -15.17 -18.08
C VAL A 426 7.57 -14.68 -17.08
N LEU A 427 6.64 -13.88 -17.59
CA LEU A 427 5.48 -13.37 -16.88
C LEU A 427 4.24 -13.70 -17.71
N VAL A 428 3.11 -13.93 -17.04
CA VAL A 428 1.83 -14.13 -17.71
C VAL A 428 0.78 -13.24 -17.05
N HIS A 429 -0.09 -12.66 -17.87
CA HIS A 429 -1.13 -11.73 -17.45
C HIS A 429 -2.52 -12.29 -17.76
N TRP A 430 -3.41 -12.26 -16.79
CA TRP A 430 -4.82 -12.56 -16.97
C TRP A 430 -5.59 -11.28 -17.25
N ASP A 431 -6.25 -11.21 -18.40
CA ASP A 431 -7.04 -10.06 -18.85
C ASP A 431 -8.55 -10.18 -18.56
N GLY A 432 -8.96 -11.19 -17.80
CA GLY A 432 -10.37 -11.54 -17.58
C GLY A 432 -10.92 -12.59 -18.55
N ALA A 433 -10.20 -12.93 -19.60
CA ALA A 433 -10.61 -13.95 -20.57
C ALA A 433 -9.53 -15.02 -20.79
N ARG A 434 -8.26 -14.64 -20.84
CA ARG A 434 -7.15 -15.55 -21.09
C ARG A 434 -5.86 -15.11 -20.41
N TRP A 435 -4.98 -16.07 -20.16
CA TRP A 435 -3.59 -15.79 -19.79
C TRP A 435 -2.76 -15.52 -21.05
N GLY A 436 -2.15 -14.33 -21.11
CA GLY A 436 -1.24 -13.89 -22.17
C GLY A 436 0.22 -13.85 -21.69
N GLY A 437 1.16 -14.27 -22.53
CA GLY A 437 2.59 -14.30 -22.20
C GLY A 437 3.28 -12.97 -22.41
N GLN A 438 4.18 -12.63 -21.49
CA GLN A 438 5.09 -11.50 -21.56
C GLN A 438 6.51 -11.93 -21.18
N VAL A 439 7.49 -11.22 -21.72
CA VAL A 439 8.91 -11.50 -21.47
C VAL A 439 9.67 -10.22 -21.22
N VAL A 440 10.63 -10.29 -20.30
CA VAL A 440 11.59 -9.21 -20.03
C VAL A 440 12.99 -9.81 -20.08
N ASN A 441 13.89 -9.20 -20.85
CA ASN A 441 15.28 -9.64 -20.88
C ASN A 441 15.97 -9.28 -19.57
N THR A 442 16.17 -10.28 -18.72
CA THR A 442 16.85 -10.13 -17.42
C THR A 442 18.33 -10.47 -17.51
N GLY A 443 18.75 -11.18 -18.57
CA GLY A 443 20.04 -11.87 -18.62
C GLY A 443 19.94 -13.34 -18.20
N GLY A 444 18.72 -13.87 -18.13
CA GLY A 444 18.46 -15.26 -17.77
C GLY A 444 18.35 -15.50 -16.27
N GLN A 445 17.61 -14.65 -15.56
CA GLN A 445 17.15 -14.88 -14.18
C GLN A 445 15.66 -15.23 -14.17
N SER A 446 15.30 -16.25 -13.39
CA SER A 446 13.92 -16.62 -13.09
C SER A 446 13.31 -15.70 -12.02
N LEU A 447 11.98 -15.57 -12.04
CA LEU A 447 11.21 -14.83 -11.04
C LEU A 447 10.56 -15.80 -10.07
N LEU A 448 10.61 -15.47 -8.78
CA LEU A 448 10.21 -16.35 -7.69
C LEU A 448 9.01 -15.80 -6.90
N GLY A 449 8.87 -14.47 -6.82
CA GLY A 449 7.77 -13.81 -6.14
C GLY A 449 7.23 -12.65 -6.96
N VAL A 450 5.92 -12.41 -6.87
CA VAL A 450 5.25 -11.23 -7.43
C VAL A 450 4.21 -10.75 -6.45
N ASP A 451 4.09 -9.44 -6.30
CA ASP A 451 2.99 -8.81 -5.60
C ASP A 451 2.61 -7.49 -6.27
N CYS A 452 1.35 -7.13 -6.14
CA CYS A 452 0.78 -5.94 -6.77
C CYS A 452 0.07 -5.11 -5.72
N PHE A 453 0.42 -3.82 -5.66
CA PHE A 453 -0.32 -2.88 -4.83
C PHE A 453 -1.62 -2.45 -5.52
N ASN A 454 -1.55 -2.18 -6.83
CA ASN A 454 -2.69 -1.95 -7.70
C ASN A 454 -2.33 -2.32 -9.15
N ALA A 455 -3.29 -2.20 -10.07
CA ALA A 455 -3.14 -2.56 -11.49
C ALA A 455 -1.97 -1.87 -12.22
N SER A 456 -1.38 -0.82 -11.64
CA SER A 456 -0.29 -0.04 -12.23
C SER A 456 0.96 0.05 -11.36
N ASP A 457 1.04 -0.68 -10.26
CA ASP A 457 2.24 -0.73 -9.42
C ASP A 457 2.41 -2.14 -8.85
N CYS A 458 3.21 -2.93 -9.55
CA CYS A 458 3.56 -4.29 -9.14
C CYS A 458 5.07 -4.48 -9.11
N TRP A 459 5.50 -5.40 -8.26
CA TRP A 459 6.90 -5.80 -8.13
C TRP A 459 7.03 -7.30 -8.31
N ALA A 460 8.02 -7.71 -9.11
CA ALA A 460 8.45 -9.09 -9.20
C ALA A 460 9.91 -9.20 -8.77
N VAL A 461 10.25 -10.25 -8.03
CA VAL A 461 11.59 -10.49 -7.50
C VAL A 461 12.04 -11.92 -7.82
N GLY A 462 13.35 -12.15 -7.89
CA GLY A 462 13.85 -13.49 -8.22
C GLY A 462 15.33 -13.71 -8.03
N GLU A 463 15.89 -14.56 -8.89
CA GLU A 463 17.27 -15.03 -8.82
C GLU A 463 18.29 -13.89 -8.89
N HIS A 464 19.41 -14.05 -8.18
CA HIS A 464 20.49 -13.07 -8.11
C HIS A 464 19.99 -11.64 -7.77
N GLY A 465 18.95 -11.57 -6.95
CA GLY A 465 18.29 -10.33 -6.54
C GLY A 465 17.78 -9.49 -7.70
N ILE A 466 17.32 -10.10 -8.80
CA ILE A 466 16.60 -9.36 -9.84
C ILE A 466 15.32 -8.77 -9.26
N ARG A 467 14.97 -7.55 -9.69
CA ARG A 467 13.72 -6.88 -9.38
C ARG A 467 13.15 -6.29 -10.66
N LEU A 468 11.89 -6.57 -10.95
CA LEU A 468 11.13 -5.92 -12.00
C LEU A 468 10.05 -5.05 -11.39
N HIS A 469 9.77 -3.93 -12.03
CA HIS A 469 8.66 -3.04 -11.69
C HIS A 469 7.69 -2.94 -12.87
N TRP A 470 6.40 -3.05 -12.57
CA TRP A 470 5.30 -2.76 -13.47
C TRP A 470 4.77 -1.36 -13.19
N ASP A 471 4.74 -0.54 -14.22
CA ASP A 471 4.34 0.87 -14.15
C ASP A 471 2.93 1.16 -14.68
N GLY A 472 2.14 0.11 -14.95
CA GLY A 472 0.84 0.21 -15.61
C GLY A 472 0.89 0.06 -17.14
N SER A 473 2.08 0.04 -17.73
CA SER A 473 2.27 -0.11 -19.17
C SER A 473 3.29 -1.17 -19.55
N ALA A 474 4.39 -1.28 -18.81
CA ALA A 474 5.46 -2.23 -19.10
C ALA A 474 6.14 -2.72 -17.82
N TRP A 475 6.66 -3.96 -17.89
CA TRP A 475 7.61 -4.47 -16.91
C TRP A 475 9.01 -4.02 -17.30
N SER A 476 9.75 -3.44 -16.35
CA SER A 476 11.13 -3.01 -16.55
C SER A 476 12.04 -3.50 -15.42
N VAL A 477 13.30 -3.78 -15.76
CA VAL A 477 14.31 -4.14 -14.75
C VAL A 477 14.59 -2.94 -13.87
N PHE A 478 14.44 -3.10 -12.57
CA PHE A 478 14.71 -2.05 -11.60
C PHE A 478 16.20 -1.99 -11.22
N SER A 479 16.81 -0.83 -11.44
CA SER A 479 18.21 -0.53 -11.11
C SER A 479 18.33 0.33 -9.84
N PRO A 480 19.45 0.25 -9.08
CA PRO A 480 20.64 -0.54 -9.35
C PRO A 480 20.46 -2.04 -9.03
N ALA A 481 21.31 -2.88 -9.63
CA ALA A 481 21.46 -4.26 -9.22
C ALA A 481 22.04 -4.34 -7.80
N ILE A 482 21.69 -5.37 -7.03
CA ILE A 482 22.29 -5.58 -5.71
C ILE A 482 23.61 -6.33 -5.91
N ALA A 483 24.71 -5.76 -5.40
CA ALA A 483 26.01 -6.40 -5.46
C ALA A 483 26.05 -7.66 -4.57
N GLY A 484 26.57 -8.77 -5.09
CA GLY A 484 26.65 -10.04 -4.35
C GLY A 484 25.29 -10.67 -4.04
N ALA A 485 24.25 -10.30 -4.78
CA ALA A 485 22.87 -10.66 -4.48
C ALA A 485 22.59 -12.16 -4.52
N VAL A 486 21.96 -12.62 -3.45
CA VAL A 486 21.27 -13.91 -3.37
C VAL A 486 19.86 -13.81 -3.97
N ASP A 487 19.20 -14.95 -4.14
CA ASP A 487 17.83 -15.02 -4.63
C ASP A 487 16.85 -14.35 -3.65
N LEU A 488 15.95 -13.53 -4.19
CA LEU A 488 14.78 -13.00 -3.50
C LEU A 488 13.61 -13.92 -3.81
N LYS A 489 13.03 -14.53 -2.78
CA LYS A 489 12.00 -15.57 -2.89
C LYS A 489 10.58 -15.06 -2.70
N GLY A 490 10.41 -14.00 -1.92
CA GLY A 490 9.11 -13.42 -1.62
C GLY A 490 9.17 -11.90 -1.66
N VAL A 491 8.05 -11.30 -2.06
CA VAL A 491 7.82 -9.86 -2.01
C VAL A 491 6.41 -9.62 -1.47
N ALA A 492 6.25 -8.60 -0.64
CA ALA A 492 4.95 -8.14 -0.13
C ALA A 492 4.93 -6.61 -0.14
N LEU A 493 3.86 -6.03 -0.68
CA LEU A 493 3.66 -4.59 -0.78
C LEU A 493 2.60 -4.12 0.21
N VAL A 494 2.77 -2.92 0.75
CA VAL A 494 1.77 -2.24 1.57
C VAL A 494 1.60 -0.83 1.02
N GLY A 495 0.36 -0.41 0.92
CA GLY A 495 -0.01 0.96 0.63
C GLY A 495 -1.46 1.20 1.00
N SER A 496 -1.84 2.45 1.18
CA SER A 496 -3.23 2.85 0.91
C SER A 496 -3.22 3.74 -0.32
N TYR A 497 -4.31 3.71 -1.09
CA TYR A 497 -4.44 4.45 -2.35
C TYR A 497 -3.88 5.87 -2.23
N LEU A 498 -3.24 6.36 -3.29
CA LEU A 498 -2.66 7.72 -3.42
C LEU A 498 -3.73 8.82 -3.45
N LYS A 499 -4.87 8.61 -2.78
CA LYS A 499 -5.93 9.59 -2.67
C LYS A 499 -5.58 10.61 -1.59
N PRO A 500 -5.86 11.89 -1.84
CA PRO A 500 -5.56 12.93 -0.88
C PRO A 500 -6.50 12.76 0.31
N ILE A 501 -5.94 12.85 1.50
CA ILE A 501 -6.74 13.17 2.68
C ILE A 501 -6.85 14.68 2.64
N SER A 502 -7.89 15.19 1.98
CA SER A 502 -8.08 16.63 1.81
C SER A 502 -8.50 17.24 3.13
N PHE A 503 -7.66 18.10 3.68
CA PHE A 503 -7.99 18.92 4.83
C PHE A 503 -8.17 20.35 4.36
N TRP A 504 -9.43 20.76 4.19
CA TRP A 504 -9.78 22.12 3.83
C TRP A 504 -9.67 23.02 5.05
N GLN A 505 -8.50 23.61 5.27
CA GLN A 505 -8.35 24.78 6.13
C GLN A 505 -8.15 25.99 5.23
N VAL A 506 -9.18 26.83 5.12
CA VAL A 506 -9.11 28.15 4.46
C VAL A 506 -8.51 29.15 5.41
#